data_AF-A0A1G7FQI5-F1
#
_entry.id   AF-A0A1G7FQI5-F1
#
_cell.length_a   1.000
_cell.length_b   1.000
_cell.length_c   1.000
_cell.angle_alpha   90.00
_cell.angle_beta   90.00
_cell.angle_gamma   90.00
#
_symmetry.space_group_name_H-M   'P 1'
#
loop_
_entity.id
_entity.type
_entity.pdbx_description
1 polymer ?
#
loop_
_entity_poly.entity_id
_entity_poly.type
_entity_poly.pdbx_seq_one_letter_code
_entity_poly.pdbx_strand_id
1 'polypeptide(L)'
;MSGPNWMRSADERILRQLQEGRPDYLALVANRLGMHLRYVERRCAVLVEHGLVEPVSGEVVYRTTERGERFLAGEADLETDTADAATSD
;
A
#
# COMPACT_ATOMS: atom_id res chain seq x y z
N MET A 1 -18.02 4.30 -27.12
CA MET A 1 -17.33 5.57 -26.84
C MET A 1 -15.89 5.24 -26.50
N SER A 2 -14.93 5.61 -27.34
CA SER A 2 -13.51 5.45 -26.97
C SER A 2 -13.18 6.50 -25.92
N GLY A 3 -12.86 6.06 -24.70
CA GLY A 3 -12.39 6.95 -23.65
C GLY A 3 -11.00 7.53 -23.96
N PRO A 4 -10.47 8.39 -23.08
CA PRO A 4 -9.11 8.89 -23.20
C PRO A 4 -8.09 7.76 -23.34
N ASN A 5 -7.03 7.97 -24.11
CA ASN A 5 -5.99 6.95 -24.37
C ASN A 5 -5.26 6.45 -23.11
N TRP A 6 -5.28 7.25 -22.04
CA TRP A 6 -4.67 6.93 -20.74
C TRP A 6 -5.57 6.06 -19.86
N MET A 7 -6.89 6.07 -20.11
CA MET A 7 -7.87 5.39 -19.28
C MET A 7 -7.97 3.91 -19.65
N ARG A 8 -8.01 3.06 -18.63
CA ARG A 8 -8.10 1.60 -18.73
C ARG A 8 -9.41 1.13 -18.11
N SER A 9 -9.91 -0.02 -18.54
CA SER A 9 -11.10 -0.64 -17.92
C SER A 9 -10.93 -0.89 -16.41
N ALA A 10 -9.69 -1.09 -15.95
CA ALA A 10 -9.37 -1.20 -14.53
C ALA A 10 -9.68 0.08 -13.74
N ASP A 11 -9.49 1.25 -14.33
CA ASP A 11 -9.72 2.54 -13.67
C ASP A 11 -11.18 2.73 -13.32
N GLU A 12 -12.06 2.43 -14.27
CA GLU A 12 -13.50 2.51 -14.07
C GLU A 12 -13.96 1.57 -12.96
N ARG A 13 -13.39 0.37 -12.89
CA ARG A 13 -13.65 -0.59 -11.81
C ARG A 13 -13.15 -0.07 -10.45
N ILE A 14 -11.97 0.56 -10.41
CA ILE A 14 -11.41 1.19 -9.20
C ILE A 14 -12.30 2.34 -8.73
N LEU A 15 -12.71 3.23 -9.64
CA LEU A 15 -13.58 4.36 -9.34
C LEU A 15 -14.92 3.90 -8.78
N ARG A 16 -15.55 2.90 -9.42
CA ARG A 16 -16.81 2.30 -8.92
C ARG A 16 -16.63 1.68 -7.52
N GLN A 17 -15.52 0.99 -7.28
CA GLN A 17 -15.22 0.39 -5.98
C GLN A 17 -15.04 1.43 -4.87
N LEU A 18 -14.46 2.59 -5.20
CA LEU A 18 -14.23 3.69 -4.25
C LEU A 18 -15.46 4.60 -4.07
N GLN A 19 -16.43 4.54 -4.98
CA GLN A 19 -17.65 5.34 -4.94
C GLN A 19 -18.57 4.98 -3.77
N GLU A 20 -18.48 3.76 -3.23
CA GLU A 20 -19.40 3.23 -2.21
C GLU A 20 -19.22 3.81 -0.79
N GLY A 21 -18.26 4.72 -0.60
CA GLY A 21 -18.17 5.56 0.59
C GLY A 21 -17.17 5.07 1.64
N ARG A 22 -16.55 6.06 2.30
CA ARG A 22 -15.35 6.03 3.14
C ARG A 22 -14.04 5.71 2.39
N PRO A 23 -12.93 6.34 2.80
CA PRO A 23 -11.60 5.98 2.33
C PRO A 23 -11.34 4.49 2.51
N ASP A 24 -10.72 3.86 1.52
CA ASP A 24 -10.37 2.45 1.58
C ASP A 24 -8.89 2.22 1.29
N TYR A 25 -8.34 1.18 1.89
CA TYR A 25 -6.95 0.78 1.66
C TYR A 25 -6.83 0.16 0.26
N LEU A 26 -5.83 0.59 -0.51
CA LEU A 26 -5.63 0.07 -1.88
C LEU A 26 -5.43 -1.46 -1.90
N ALA A 27 -4.87 -2.04 -0.83
CA ALA A 27 -4.80 -3.49 -0.65
C ALA A 27 -6.18 -4.16 -0.66
N LEU A 28 -7.18 -3.56 0.00
CA LEU A 28 -8.55 -4.07 0.04
C LEU A 28 -9.26 -3.87 -1.30
N VAL A 29 -9.07 -2.71 -1.93
CA VAL A 29 -9.59 -2.44 -3.28
C VAL A 29 -9.05 -3.47 -4.29
N ALA A 30 -7.74 -3.72 -4.27
CA ALA A 30 -7.09 -4.69 -5.14
C ALA A 30 -7.63 -6.10 -4.93
N ASN A 31 -7.80 -6.52 -3.67
CA ASN A 31 -8.36 -7.81 -3.33
C ASN A 31 -9.81 -7.98 -3.84
N ARG A 32 -10.69 -6.99 -3.60
CA ARG A 32 -12.10 -7.04 -4.05
C ARG A 32 -12.24 -7.07 -5.57
N LEU A 33 -11.34 -6.39 -6.28
CA LEU A 33 -11.37 -6.34 -7.73
C LEU A 33 -10.62 -7.52 -8.40
N GLY A 34 -9.96 -8.38 -7.62
CA GLY A 34 -9.15 -9.48 -8.14
C GLY A 34 -7.95 -9.00 -8.96
N MET A 35 -7.30 -7.92 -8.52
CA MET A 35 -6.17 -7.29 -9.21
C MET A 35 -4.92 -7.28 -8.32
N HIS A 36 -3.73 -7.29 -8.94
CA HIS A 36 -2.48 -7.12 -8.20
C HIS A 36 -2.39 -5.73 -7.57
N LEU A 37 -2.00 -5.66 -6.30
CA LEU A 37 -1.88 -4.40 -5.56
C LEU A 37 -0.99 -3.37 -6.27
N ARG A 38 0.21 -3.77 -6.72
CA ARG A 38 1.13 -2.87 -7.46
C ARG A 38 0.52 -2.29 -8.73
N TYR A 39 -0.40 -3.03 -9.36
CA TYR A 39 -1.11 -2.54 -10.53
C TYR A 39 -2.17 -1.51 -10.12
N VAL A 40 -2.93 -1.78 -9.07
CA VAL A 40 -3.93 -0.84 -8.52
C VAL A 40 -3.26 0.44 -8.01
N GLU A 41 -2.14 0.36 -7.29
CA GLU A 41 -1.35 1.53 -6.86
C GLU A 41 -0.95 2.41 -8.04
N ARG A 42 -0.44 1.80 -9.13
CA ARG A 42 -0.07 2.53 -10.35
C ARG A 42 -1.27 3.19 -11.02
N ARG A 43 -2.41 2.52 -11.06
CA ARG A 43 -3.63 3.09 -11.65
C ARG A 43 -4.21 4.21 -10.77
N CYS A 44 -4.24 4.04 -9.46
CA CYS A 44 -4.61 5.10 -8.52
C CYS A 44 -3.69 6.32 -8.64
N ALA A 45 -2.39 6.15 -8.84
CA ALA A 45 -1.48 7.28 -9.10
C ALA A 45 -1.89 8.07 -10.34
N VAL A 46 -2.19 7.39 -11.46
CA VAL A 46 -2.70 8.03 -12.68
C VAL A 46 -4.06 8.72 -12.43
N LEU A 47 -4.95 8.09 -11.68
CA LEU A 47 -6.24 8.69 -11.32
C LEU A 47 -6.09 9.94 -10.44
N VAL A 48 -5.09 9.98 -9.55
CA VAL A 48 -4.71 11.17 -8.77
C VAL A 48 -4.18 12.27 -9.67
N GLU A 49 -3.29 11.96 -10.61
CA GLU A 49 -2.77 12.93 -11.60
C GLU A 49 -3.89 13.59 -12.41
N HIS A 50 -4.98 12.86 -12.65
CA HIS A 50 -6.17 13.34 -13.34
C HIS A 50 -7.27 13.89 -12.41
N GLY A 51 -7.05 13.95 -11.10
CA GLY A 51 -7.99 14.52 -10.13
C GLY A 51 -9.28 13.71 -9.93
N LEU A 52 -9.25 12.40 -10.21
CA LEU A 52 -10.42 11.52 -10.12
C LEU A 52 -10.51 10.76 -8.79
N VAL A 53 -9.39 10.65 -8.08
CA VAL A 53 -9.32 10.17 -6.69
C VAL A 53 -8.29 11.00 -5.94
N GLU A 54 -8.39 11.02 -4.62
CA GLU A 54 -7.40 11.67 -3.75
C GLU A 54 -6.94 10.70 -2.66
N PRO A 55 -5.66 10.70 -2.28
CA PRO A 55 -5.20 9.95 -1.12
C PRO A 55 -5.76 10.57 0.16
N VAL A 56 -6.44 9.78 0.98
CA VAL A 56 -7.18 10.31 2.15
C VAL A 56 -6.38 10.23 3.46
N SER A 57 -5.29 9.47 3.48
CA SER A 57 -4.26 9.53 4.52
C SER A 57 -2.95 8.96 3.97
N GLY A 58 -1.82 9.47 4.47
CA GLY A 58 -0.47 9.05 4.07
C GLY A 58 0.16 8.03 5.02
N GLU A 59 -0.62 7.16 5.68
CA GLU A 59 -0.13 6.47 6.89
C GLU A 59 0.33 5.02 6.72
N VAL A 60 1.46 4.72 7.36
CA VAL A 60 1.81 3.42 7.95
C VAL A 60 2.30 3.69 9.37
N VAL A 61 1.57 3.24 10.39
CA VAL A 61 1.90 3.53 11.79
C VAL A 61 2.29 2.24 12.53
N TYR A 62 3.54 2.20 12.97
CA TYR A 62 4.06 1.21 13.92
C TYR A 62 4.62 1.95 15.12
N ARG A 63 4.53 1.34 16.31
CA ARG A 63 5.27 1.79 17.48
C ARG A 63 6.10 0.66 18.06
N THR A 64 7.28 1.01 18.56
CA THR A 64 8.10 0.12 19.37
C THR A 64 7.37 -0.26 20.66
N THR A 65 7.60 -1.47 21.16
CA THR A 65 7.04 -1.96 22.42
C THR A 65 8.08 -1.85 23.55
N GLU A 66 7.65 -1.83 24.80
CA GLU A 66 8.56 -1.86 25.96
C GLU A 66 9.50 -3.08 25.96
N ARG A 67 9.09 -4.22 25.36
CA ARG A 67 9.98 -5.36 25.15
C ARG A 67 11.01 -5.07 24.07
N GLY A 68 10.63 -4.40 22.99
CA GLY A 68 11.57 -3.85 22.02
C GLY A 68 12.56 -2.89 22.68
N GLU A 69 12.09 -2.06 23.62
CA GLU A 69 12.94 -1.15 24.39
C GLU A 69 13.92 -1.91 25.31
N ARG A 70 13.46 -2.93 26.05
CA ARG A 70 14.34 -3.76 26.88
C ARG A 70 15.30 -4.62 26.09
N PHE A 71 14.85 -5.15 24.95
CA PHE A 71 15.71 -5.85 24.02
C PHE A 71 16.83 -4.94 23.50
N LEU A 72 16.51 -3.69 23.18
CA LEU A 72 17.50 -2.68 22.78
C LEU A 72 18.42 -2.24 23.94
N ALA A 73 17.95 -2.33 25.19
CA ALA A 73 18.76 -2.07 26.39
C ALA A 73 19.72 -3.22 26.75
N GLY A 74 19.69 -4.34 26.00
CA GLY A 74 20.47 -5.54 26.32
C GLY A 74 19.96 -6.26 27.57
N GLU A 75 18.74 -5.92 28.02
CA GLU A 75 18.08 -6.52 29.17
C GLU A 75 17.23 -7.73 28.79
N ALA A 76 17.06 -7.99 27.48
CA ALA A 76 16.40 -9.16 26.96
C ALA A 76 17.34 -9.98 26.07
N ASP A 77 17.46 -11.28 26.35
CA ASP A 77 18.17 -12.20 25.47
C ASP A 77 17.39 -12.41 24.17
N LEU A 78 18.06 -12.26 23.03
CA LEU A 78 17.59 -12.82 21.77
C LEU A 78 18.05 -14.25 21.68
N GLU A 79 17.09 -15.16 21.65
CA GLU A 79 17.34 -16.44 21.02
C GLU A 79 17.63 -16.16 19.53
N THR A 80 18.87 -16.40 19.09
CA THR A 80 19.40 -16.03 17.77
C THR A 80 19.28 -17.20 16.79
N ASP A 81 18.79 -16.95 15.58
CA ASP A 81 19.04 -17.83 14.43
C ASP A 81 19.33 -16.96 13.16
N THR A 82 20.35 -17.31 12.37
CA THR A 82 21.23 -16.37 11.60
C THR A 82 21.13 -16.49 10.06
N ALA A 83 21.31 -15.39 9.28
CA ALA A 83 22.01 -15.29 7.96
C ALA A 83 21.85 -13.87 7.31
N ASP A 84 22.87 -13.03 7.06
CA ASP A 84 24.01 -13.01 6.10
C ASP A 84 23.70 -12.21 4.80
N ALA A 85 24.12 -10.93 4.70
CA ALA A 85 25.26 -10.38 3.90
C ALA A 85 24.88 -9.84 2.50
N ALA A 86 25.06 -8.53 2.24
CA ALA A 86 26.21 -7.92 1.52
C ALA A 86 26.00 -7.94 -0.02
N THR A 87 26.34 -6.98 -0.87
CA THR A 87 26.93 -5.62 -0.85
C THR A 87 26.80 -5.13 -2.32
N SER A 88 26.60 -3.83 -2.53
CA SER A 88 26.47 -3.19 -3.86
C SER A 88 27.82 -2.77 -4.47
N ASP A 89 27.87 -2.65 -5.79
CA ASP A 89 28.09 -1.35 -6.49
C ASP A 89 27.38 -1.36 -7.86
#